data_AF-A0A954IMC3-F1
#
_entry.id   AF-A0A954IMC3-F1
#
_cell.length_a   1.000
_cell.length_b   1.000
_cell.length_c   1.000
_cell.angle_alpha   90.00
_cell.angle_beta   90.00
_cell.angle_gamma   90.00
#
_symmetry.space_group_name_H-M   'P 1'
#
loop_
_entity.id
_entity.type
_entity.pdbx_description
1 polymer ?
#
loop_
_entity_poly.entity_id
_entity_poly.type
_entity_poly.pdbx_seq_one_letter_code
_entity_poly.pdbx_strand_id
1 'polypeptide(L)' 'GGLIPQMLKDGHDPAAIITEMYLRCFCRRPADEELQKLVALTAGQENPTEVLEDIFWSLLNSREFLFNH' A
#
# COMPACT_ATOMS: atom_id res chain seq x y z
N GLY A 1 -14.08 -6.80 7.30
CA GLY A 1 -12.70 -6.41 6.98
C GLY A 1 -12.65 -6.20 5.48
N GLY A 2 -12.09 -5.08 5.03
CA GLY A 2 -12.06 -4.72 3.60
C GLY A 2 -11.89 -3.23 3.40
N LEU A 3 -10.92 -2.60 4.07
CA LEU A 3 -10.65 -1.17 3.91
C LEU A 3 -10.16 -0.86 2.49
N ILE A 4 -9.29 -1.72 1.96
CA ILE A 4 -8.69 -1.61 0.62
C ILE A 4 -9.75 -1.65 -0.49
N PRO A 5 -10.61 -2.68 -0.59
CA PRO A 5 -11.65 -2.71 -1.61
C PRO A 5 -12.70 -1.61 -1.39
N GLN A 6 -12.91 -1.14 -0.16
CA GLN A 6 -13.81 -0.02 0.11
C GLN A 6 -13.23 1.31 -0.41
N MET A 7 -11.95 1.59 -0.15
CA MET A 7 -11.28 2.80 -0.61
C MET A 7 -11.12 2.83 -2.13
N LEU A 8 -10.83 1.69 -2.76
CA LEU A 8 -10.83 1.58 -4.23
C LEU A 8 -12.21 1.84 -4.82
N LYS A 9 -13.29 1.33 -4.20
CA LYS A 9 -14.66 1.63 -4.62
C LYS A 9 -15.03 3.11 -4.45
N ASP A 10 -14.48 3.77 -3.44
CA ASP A 10 -14.65 5.21 -3.24
C ASP A 10 -13.86 6.06 -4.26
N GLY A 11 -13.05 5.42 -5.12
CA GLY A 11 -12.21 6.11 -6.10
C GLY A 11 -10.97 6.75 -5.48
N HIS A 12 -10.53 6.30 -4.32
CA HIS A 12 -9.24 6.72 -3.77
C HIS A 12 -8.09 6.26 -4.65
N ASP A 13 -7.12 7.16 -4.81
CA ASP A 13 -5.88 6.85 -5.49
C ASP A 13 -5.07 5.80 -4.70
N PRO A 14 -4.39 4.84 -5.37
CA PRO A 14 -3.53 3.87 -4.70
C PRO A 14 -2.52 4.53 -3.74
N ALA A 15 -2.00 5.72 -4.06
CA ALA A 15 -1.12 6.46 -3.16
C ALA A 15 -1.78 6.83 -1.82
N ALA A 16 -3.05 7.23 -1.84
CA ALA A 16 -3.81 7.55 -0.64
C ALA A 16 -4.08 6.30 0.20
N ILE A 17 -4.39 5.18 -0.46
CA ILE A 17 -4.63 3.88 0.19
C ILE A 17 -3.36 3.39 0.90
N ILE A 18 -2.21 3.44 0.21
CA ILE A 18 -0.90 3.08 0.79
C ILE A 18 -0.59 3.98 1.99
N THR A 19 -0.82 5.28 1.88
CA THR A 19 -0.58 6.23 2.98
C THR A 19 -1.43 5.91 4.21
N GLU A 20 -2.72 5.59 4.02
CA GLU A 20 -3.62 5.18 5.10
C GLU A 20 -3.17 3.87 5.76
N MET A 21 -2.72 2.89 4.97
CA MET A 21 -2.16 1.64 5.49
C MET A 21 -0.94 1.90 6.38
N TYR A 22 -0.01 2.73 5.92
CA TYR A 22 1.18 3.11 6.68
C TYR A 22 0.84 3.82 7.99
N LEU A 23 -0.13 4.72 7.96
CA LEU A 23 -0.59 5.40 9.16
C LEU A 23 -1.23 4.43 10.16
N ARG A 24 -1.97 3.42 9.68
CA ARG A 24 -2.60 2.42 10.56
C ARG A 24 -1.62 1.37 11.09
N CYS A 25 -0.67 0.93 10.27
CA CYS A 25 0.30 -0.11 10.65
C CYS A 25 1.50 0.47 11.43
N PHE A 26 1.98 1.64 11.05
CA PHE A 26 3.22 2.23 11.55
C PHE A 26 3.06 3.59 12.22
N CYS A 27 1.84 4.13 12.30
CA CYS A 27 1.58 5.49 12.84
C CYS A 27 2.43 6.59 12.19
N ARG A 28 2.87 6.39 10.94
CA ARG A 28 3.69 7.33 10.17
C ARG A 28 3.25 7.35 8.72
N ARG A 29 3.56 8.42 8.01
CA ARG A 29 3.41 8.46 6.54
C ARG A 29 4.56 7.69 5.88
N PRO A 30 4.33 7.05 4.72
CA PRO A 30 5.43 6.52 3.92
C PRO A 30 6.34 7.68 3.49
N ALA A 31 7.62 7.38 3.26
CA ALA A 31 8.52 8.33 2.61
C ALA A 31 8.14 8.44 1.13
N ASP A 32 8.42 9.57 0.48
CA ASP A 32 8.16 9.76 -0.95
C ASP A 32 8.72 8.62 -1.81
N GLU A 33 9.96 8.20 -1.54
CA GLU A 33 10.62 7.13 -2.30
C GLU A 33 9.89 5.78 -2.17
N GLU A 34 9.42 5.45 -0.97
CA GLU A 34 8.66 4.23 -0.70
C GLU A 34 7.26 4.28 -1.29
N LEU A 35 6.60 5.44 -1.19
CA LEU A 35 5.31 5.67 -1.81
C LEU A 35 5.39 5.50 -3.33
N GLN A 36 6.41 6.08 -3.97
CA GLN A 36 6.61 5.95 -5.41
C GLN A 36 6.86 4.50 -5.82
N LYS A 37 7.69 3.74 -5.09
CA LYS A 37 7.90 2.31 -5.35
C LYS A 37 6.60 1.52 -5.26
N LEU A 38 5.84 1.71 -4.18
CA LEU A 38 4.59 0.97 -3.94
C LEU A 38 3.50 1.33 -4.94
N VAL A 39 3.36 2.62 -5.28
CA VAL A 39 2.44 3.08 -6.33
C VAL A 39 2.86 2.50 -7.69
N ALA A 40 4.16 2.45 -7.99
CA ALA A 40 4.65 1.83 -9.21
C ALA A 40 4.33 0.32 -9.29
N LEU A 41 4.33 -0.40 -8.16
CA LEU A 41 3.89 -1.81 -8.12
C LEU A 41 2.39 -1.96 -8.45
N THR A 42 1.57 -0.98 -8.07
CA THR A 42 0.14 -0.97 -8.43
C THR A 42 -0.11 -0.50 -9.87
N ALA A 43 0.84 0.22 -10.48
CA ALA A 43 0.72 0.76 -11.82
C ALA A 43 0.87 -0.34 -12.88
N GLY A 44 -0.17 -0.54 -13.70
CA GLY A 44 -0.17 -1.53 -14.79
C GLY A 44 -0.62 -2.93 -14.39
N GLN A 45 -1.16 -3.10 -13.18
CA GLN A 45 -1.74 -4.35 -12.71
C GLN A 45 -3.24 -4.38 -13.01
N GLU A 46 -3.74 -5.54 -13.46
CA GLU A 46 -5.16 -5.74 -13.76
C GLU A 46 -6.02 -5.66 -12.49
N ASN A 47 -5.44 -6.08 -11.35
CA ASN A 47 -6.08 -6.09 -10.04
C ASN A 47 -5.26 -5.29 -8.99
N PRO A 48 -5.45 -3.97 -8.89
CA PRO A 48 -4.75 -3.16 -7.88
C PRO A 48 -5.09 -3.56 -6.44
N THR A 49 -6.27 -4.15 -6.22
CA THR A 49 -6.70 -4.64 -4.89
C THR A 49 -5.77 -5.71 -4.34
N GLU A 50 -5.43 -6.72 -5.14
CA GLU A 50 -4.60 -7.85 -4.69
C GLU A 50 -3.18 -7.38 -4.33
N VAL A 51 -2.63 -6.46 -5.13
CA VAL A 51 -1.30 -5.88 -4.88
C VAL A 51 -1.31 -5.03 -3.62
N LEU A 52 -2.33 -4.21 -3.41
CA LEU A 52 -2.48 -3.44 -2.18
C LEU A 52 -2.66 -4.35 -0.96
N GLU A 53 -3.38 -5.47 -1.10
CA GLU A 53 -3.50 -6.47 -0.05
C GLU A 53 -2.17 -7.16 0.26
N ASP A 54 -1.39 -7.51 -0.76
CA ASP A 54 -0.05 -8.08 -0.60
C ASP A 54 0.91 -7.10 0.10
N ILE A 55 0.89 -5.82 -0.32
CA ILE A 55 1.63 -4.74 0.35
C ILE A 55 1.21 -4.66 1.81
N PHE A 56 -0.09 -4.66 2.11
CA PHE A 56 -0.59 -4.59 3.48
C PHE A 56 -0.12 -5.78 4.34
N TRP A 57 -0.19 -7.00 3.79
CA TRP A 57 0.33 -8.19 4.46
C TRP A 57 1.85 -8.14 4.66
N SER A 58 2.59 -7.60 3.68
CA SER A 58 4.02 -7.36 3.76
C SER A 58 4.38 -6.31 4.81
N LEU A 59 3.59 -5.24 4.95
CA LEU A 59 3.74 -4.22 6.00
C LEU A 59 3.49 -4.81 7.40
N LEU A 60 2.53 -5.73 7.53
CA LEU A 60 2.24 -6.42 8.80
C LEU A 60 3.32 -7.43 9.19
N ASN A 61 3.89 -8.15 8.23
CA ASN A 61 4.87 -9.22 8.49
C ASN A 61 6.31 -8.72 8.49
N SER A 62 6.65 -7.77 7.63
CA SER A 62 8.03 -7.47 7.28
C SER A 62 8.30 -5.99 7.35
N ARG A 63 8.86 -5.56 8.48
CA ARG A 63 9.73 -4.38 8.51
C ARG A 63 11.03 -4.58 7.71
N GLU A 64 11.28 -5.79 7.20
CA GLU A 64 12.46 -6.17 6.41
C GLU A 64 12.27 -6.14 4.88
N PHE A 65 11.05 -6.02 4.35
CA PHE A 65 10.83 -5.98 2.89
C PHE A 65 10.95 -4.56 2.31
N LEU A 66 10.73 -3.53 3.12
CA LEU A 66 10.96 -2.13 2.75
C LEU A 66 12.44 -1.81 2.42
N PHE A 67 13.39 -2.66 2.85
CA PHE A 67 14.82 -2.37 2.81
C PHE A 67 15.67 -3.38 2.04
N ASN A 68 15.10 -4.37 1.34
CA ASN A 68 15.92 -5.36 0.64
C ASN A 68 16.30 -4.89 -0.78
N HIS A 69 17.49 -4.30 -0.91
CA HIS A 69 18.36 -4.39 -2.08
C HIS A 69 19.71 -4.97 -1.65
#